data_AF-A0A3B8MKH9-F1
#
_entry.id   AF-A0A3B8MKH9-F1
#
_cell.length_a   1.000
_cell.length_b   1.000
_cell.length_c   1.000
_cell.angle_alpha   90.00
_cell.angle_beta   90.00
_cell.angle_gamma   90.00
#
_symmetry.space_group_name_H-M   'P 1'
#
loop_
_entity.id
_entity.type
_entity.pdbx_description
1 polymer ?
#
loop_
_entity_poly.entity_id
_entity_poly.type
_entity_poly.pdbx_seq_one_letter_code
_entity_poly.pdbx_strand_id
1 'polypeptide(L)'
;MEVSPANSNIWLLGTEELRACLSSNGGQSWSLVEAGDRAAFVRRFRFSLHDPLRVLAATEGNRIFVSDYTGQNWEGIGSEVIMDFSRDVVFHPTDSRVVFSAPANTDVLLRRSDNQGETWSDSGANLYATVTSLAIGTTDPGFVYAGNRGQPLRQSGWRRFV
;
A
#
# COMPACT_ATOMS: atom_id res chain seq x y z
N MET A 1 10.57 -2.58 3.94
CA MET A 1 11.00 -1.41 4.72
C MET A 1 10.55 -0.16 3.99
N GLU A 2 10.19 0.88 4.72
CA GLU A 2 9.90 2.21 4.20
C GLU A 2 10.38 3.28 5.18
N VAL A 3 10.78 4.43 4.67
CA VAL A 3 11.28 5.57 5.46
C VAL A 3 10.28 6.71 5.32
N SER A 4 9.97 7.40 6.41
CA SER A 4 9.09 8.55 6.37
C SER A 4 9.70 9.66 5.51
N PRO A 5 8.95 10.22 4.54
CA PRO A 5 9.44 11.30 3.70
C PRO A 5 9.63 12.62 4.48
N ALA A 6 8.95 12.79 5.62
CA ALA A 6 9.08 13.99 6.44
C ALA A 6 10.14 13.87 7.55
N ASN A 7 10.56 12.65 7.89
CA ASN A 7 11.53 12.42 8.96
C ASN A 7 12.37 11.16 8.68
N SER A 8 13.62 11.36 8.29
CA SER A 8 14.56 10.28 7.99
C SER A 8 14.92 9.40 9.19
N ASN A 9 14.51 9.74 10.41
CA ASN A 9 14.68 8.89 11.58
C ASN A 9 13.54 7.88 11.76
N ILE A 10 12.38 8.09 11.11
CA ILE A 10 11.19 7.23 11.22
C ILE A 10 11.21 6.17 10.11
N TRP A 11 11.37 4.90 10.49
CA TRP A 11 11.43 3.77 9.56
C TRP A 11 10.42 2.71 9.96
N LEU A 12 9.76 2.11 8.96
CA LEU A 12 8.87 0.97 9.13
C LEU A 12 9.42 -0.26 8.44
N LEU A 13 9.40 -1.39 9.14
CA LEU A 13 9.87 -2.68 8.63
C LEU A 13 8.81 -3.75 8.87
N GLY A 14 8.52 -4.55 7.85
CA GLY A 14 7.72 -5.75 7.99
C GLY A 14 8.66 -6.92 8.23
N THR A 15 8.34 -7.79 9.19
CA THR A 15 9.17 -8.94 9.57
C THR A 15 8.57 -10.26 9.10
N GLU A 16 9.40 -11.31 9.09
CA GLU A 16 9.00 -12.68 8.74
C GLU A 16 8.04 -13.30 9.79
N GLU A 17 7.95 -12.71 10.99
CA GLU A 17 7.02 -13.15 12.04
C GLU A 17 5.71 -12.36 12.01
N LEU A 18 5.23 -11.95 10.83
CA LEU A 18 3.91 -11.33 10.69
C LEU A 18 3.74 -10.00 11.46
N ARG A 19 4.86 -9.31 11.76
CA ARG A 19 4.87 -8.11 12.59
C ARG A 19 5.41 -6.90 11.85
N ALA A 20 5.01 -5.72 12.31
CA ALA A 20 5.62 -4.46 11.91
C ALA A 20 6.59 -3.99 13.02
N CYS A 21 7.70 -3.39 12.63
CA CYS A 21 8.64 -2.75 13.52
C CYS A 21 8.79 -1.28 13.14
N LEU A 22 8.87 -0.43 14.16
CA LEU A 22 9.11 0.99 14.03
C LEU A 22 10.49 1.32 14.57
N SER A 23 11.26 2.10 13.82
CA SER A 23 12.44 2.78 14.33
C SER A 23 12.17 4.27 14.39
N SER A 24 12.63 4.92 15.45
CA SER A 24 12.59 6.37 15.64
C SER A 24 13.96 7.05 15.61
N ASN A 25 15.01 6.30 15.26
CA ASN A 25 16.40 6.74 15.26
C ASN A 25 17.18 6.25 14.03
N GLY A 26 16.52 6.21 12.87
CA GLY A 26 17.18 5.93 11.59
C GLY A 26 17.65 4.48 11.45
N GLY A 27 16.92 3.54 12.07
CA GLY A 27 17.21 2.11 12.00
C GLY A 27 18.25 1.61 13.00
N GLN A 28 18.73 2.44 13.93
CA GLN A 28 19.69 2.02 14.97
C GLN A 28 19.05 1.08 16.00
N SER A 29 17.78 1.31 16.35
CA SER A 29 16.98 0.41 17.18
C SER A 29 15.54 0.31 16.68
N TRP A 30 14.87 -0.77 17.04
CA TRP A 30 13.53 -1.11 16.56
C TRP A 30 12.62 -1.51 17.72
N SER A 31 11.39 -1.04 17.70
CA SER A 31 10.32 -1.49 18.59
C SER A 31 9.24 -2.21 17.78
N LEU A 32 8.70 -3.29 18.33
CA LEU A 32 7.57 -3.97 17.71
C LEU A 32 6.34 -3.06 17.76
N VAL A 33 5.62 -2.98 16.65
CA VAL A 33 4.30 -2.33 16.57
C VAL A 33 3.31 -3.37 16.04
N GLU A 34 2.29 -3.67 16.83
CA GLU A 34 1.28 -4.64 16.45
C GLU A 34 0.31 -4.01 15.44
N ALA A 35 0.21 -4.63 14.26
CA ALA A 35 -0.75 -4.25 13.24
C ALA A 35 -2.12 -4.88 13.55
N GLY A 36 -2.81 -4.39 14.58
CA GLY A 36 -4.08 -4.92 15.07
C GLY A 36 -4.02 -6.34 15.66
N ASP A 37 -5.19 -6.91 15.97
CA ASP A 37 -5.34 -8.16 16.74
C ASP A 37 -4.88 -9.45 16.02
N ARG A 38 -4.39 -9.36 14.78
CA ARG A 38 -4.00 -10.54 13.99
C ARG A 38 -2.69 -10.31 13.27
N ALA A 39 -1.74 -11.18 13.56
CA ALA A 39 -0.45 -11.29 12.89
C ALA A 39 -0.67 -11.47 11.37
N ALA A 40 -0.49 -10.40 10.60
CA ALA A 40 -0.66 -10.37 9.15
C ALA A 40 0.66 -9.97 8.49
N PHE A 41 1.09 -10.69 7.44
CA PHE A 41 2.35 -10.40 6.75
C PHE A 41 2.23 -9.05 6.07
N VAL A 42 2.94 -8.04 6.57
CA VAL A 42 3.00 -6.74 5.89
C VAL A 42 3.89 -6.85 4.66
N ARG A 43 3.32 -6.65 3.47
CA ARG A 43 4.05 -6.68 2.19
C ARG A 43 4.62 -5.33 1.81
N ARG A 44 3.87 -4.26 2.12
CA ARG A 44 4.20 -2.89 1.77
C ARG A 44 3.70 -1.95 2.85
N PHE A 45 4.50 -0.95 3.15
CA PHE A 45 4.05 0.29 3.76
C PHE A 45 4.00 1.36 2.66
N ARG A 46 3.11 2.34 2.83
CA ARG A 46 3.18 3.65 2.16
C ARG A 46 2.88 4.78 3.12
N PHE A 47 3.83 5.71 3.27
CA PHE A 47 3.53 7.02 3.84
C PHE A 47 2.69 7.85 2.86
N SER A 48 1.72 8.58 3.39
CA SER A 48 1.02 9.59 2.61
C SER A 48 1.95 10.76 2.28
N LEU A 49 1.86 11.24 1.04
CA LEU A 49 2.56 12.45 0.61
C LEU A 49 1.86 13.72 1.11
N HIS A 50 0.61 13.60 1.58
CA HIS A 50 -0.23 14.72 2.03
C HIS A 50 -0.27 14.85 3.55
N ASP A 51 -0.04 13.75 4.25
CA ASP A 51 0.02 13.69 5.71
C ASP A 51 1.12 12.71 6.14
N PRO A 52 2.29 13.20 6.59
CA PRO A 52 3.39 12.33 7.00
C PRO A 52 3.11 11.45 8.22
N LEU A 53 2.04 11.73 8.98
CA LEU A 53 1.60 10.87 10.09
C LEU A 53 0.84 9.66 9.57
N ARG A 54 0.20 9.76 8.41
CA ARG A 54 -0.63 8.71 7.84
C ARG A 54 0.20 7.70 7.04
N VAL A 55 0.01 6.42 7.35
CA VAL A 55 0.67 5.29 6.70
C VAL A 55 -0.33 4.18 6.41
N LEU A 56 -0.29 3.61 5.21
CA LEU A 56 -1.01 2.38 4.88
C LEU A 56 -0.08 1.18 4.89
N ALA A 57 -0.55 0.06 5.43
CA ALA A 57 0.11 -1.23 5.36
C ALA A 57 -0.74 -2.20 4.55
N ALA A 58 -0.22 -2.66 3.41
CA ALA A 58 -0.82 -3.75 2.64
C ALA A 58 -0.39 -5.09 3.25
N THR A 59 -1.34 -5.92 3.65
CA THR A 59 -1.06 -7.18 4.34
C THR A 59 -1.62 -8.40 3.61
N GLU A 60 -1.03 -9.56 3.89
CA GLU A 60 -1.69 -10.85 3.65
C GLU A 60 -2.89 -11.03 4.58
N GLY A 61 -3.88 -11.83 4.17
CA GLY A 61 -5.07 -12.09 5.00
C GLY A 61 -6.11 -10.99 4.96
N ASN A 62 -6.26 -10.35 3.81
CA ASN A 62 -7.44 -9.59 3.43
C ASN A 62 -7.61 -8.21 4.02
N ARG A 63 -6.51 -7.52 4.36
CA ARG A 63 -6.61 -6.22 5.01
C ARG A 63 -5.59 -5.22 4.51
N ILE A 64 -6.03 -3.97 4.52
CA ILE A 64 -5.16 -2.82 4.55
C ILE A 64 -5.31 -2.28 5.97
N PHE A 65 -4.19 -1.96 6.61
CA PHE A 65 -4.19 -1.27 7.88
C PHE A 65 -3.77 0.18 7.67
N VAL A 66 -4.30 1.09 8.47
CA VAL A 66 -3.86 2.48 8.53
C VAL A 66 -3.29 2.80 9.90
N SER A 67 -2.24 3.60 9.90
CA SER A 67 -1.78 4.35 11.05
C SER A 67 -1.97 5.83 10.76
N ASP A 68 -2.47 6.57 11.74
CA ASP A 68 -2.50 8.04 11.71
C ASP A 68 -1.47 8.65 12.68
N TYR A 69 -0.55 7.83 13.22
CA TYR A 69 0.50 8.24 14.15
C TYR A 69 1.85 7.64 13.77
N THR A 70 2.30 7.80 12.52
CA THR A 70 3.62 7.38 12.01
C THR A 70 3.94 5.89 12.22
N GLY A 71 2.92 5.03 12.15
CA GLY A 71 3.05 3.59 12.37
C GLY A 71 3.09 3.14 13.83
N GLN A 72 2.79 4.03 14.78
CA GLN A 72 2.71 3.71 16.21
C GLN A 72 1.41 2.97 16.58
N ASN A 73 0.36 3.16 15.79
CA ASN A 73 -0.94 2.50 15.94
C ASN A 73 -1.40 1.95 14.58
N TRP A 74 -2.24 0.93 14.58
CA TRP A 74 -2.76 0.36 13.35
C TRP A 74 -4.20 -0.07 13.52
N GLU A 75 -5.06 0.32 12.59
CA GLU A 75 -6.45 -0.13 12.51
C GLU A 75 -6.74 -0.70 11.12
N GLY A 76 -7.56 -1.75 11.06
CA GLY A 76 -7.95 -2.36 9.79
C GLY A 76 -9.04 -1.56 9.10
N ILE A 77 -8.86 -1.22 7.83
CA ILE A 77 -9.82 -0.48 7.00
C ILE A 77 -10.30 -1.33 5.82
N GLY A 78 -11.44 -0.94 5.21
CA GLY A 78 -11.96 -1.61 4.01
C GLY A 78 -12.55 -3.01 4.25
N SER A 79 -12.99 -3.31 5.47
CA SER A 79 -13.48 -4.65 5.89
C SER A 79 -14.73 -5.14 5.14
N GLU A 80 -15.48 -4.25 4.49
CA GLU A 80 -16.68 -4.60 3.71
C GLU A 80 -16.36 -5.31 2.38
N VAL A 81 -15.11 -5.22 1.93
CA VAL A 81 -14.65 -5.86 0.69
C VAL A 81 -13.59 -6.89 1.05
N ILE A 82 -13.90 -8.15 0.80
CA ILE A 82 -12.93 -9.25 0.91
C ILE A 82 -11.93 -9.09 -0.25
N MET A 83 -10.85 -8.35 -0.03
CA MET A 83 -9.64 -8.47 -0.84
C MET A 83 -8.92 -9.73 -0.38
N ASP A 84 -8.60 -10.74 -1.20
CA ASP A 84 -7.92 -11.93 -0.65
C ASP A 84 -6.48 -11.69 -0.17
N PHE A 85 -5.87 -10.58 -0.59
CA PHE A 85 -4.52 -10.17 -0.24
C PHE A 85 -4.19 -8.90 -1.05
N SER A 86 -3.63 -7.85 -0.41
CA SER A 86 -3.08 -6.68 -1.11
C SER A 86 -1.56 -6.76 -1.21
N ARG A 87 -1.02 -6.69 -2.43
CA ARG A 87 0.44 -6.71 -2.69
C ARG A 87 1.07 -5.33 -2.59
N ASP A 88 0.32 -4.29 -2.93
CA ASP A 88 0.79 -2.91 -2.90
C ASP A 88 -0.39 -1.96 -2.73
N VAL A 89 -0.10 -0.81 -2.14
CA VAL A 89 -1.00 0.32 -2.04
C VAL A 89 -0.24 1.56 -2.50
N VAL A 90 -0.93 2.58 -3.01
CA VAL A 90 -0.32 3.87 -3.36
C VAL A 90 -1.32 5.01 -3.13
N PHE A 91 -0.84 6.09 -2.55
CA PHE A 91 -1.57 7.35 -2.49
C PHE A 91 -1.45 8.10 -3.81
N HIS A 92 -2.54 8.72 -4.25
CA HIS A 92 -2.50 9.63 -5.38
C HIS A 92 -1.69 10.88 -5.00
N PRO A 93 -0.73 11.33 -5.83
CA PRO A 93 0.26 12.33 -5.42
C PRO A 93 -0.30 13.74 -5.29
N THR A 94 -1.46 14.04 -5.89
CA THR A 94 -2.09 15.38 -5.84
C THR A 94 -3.50 15.37 -5.26
N ASP A 95 -4.05 14.21 -4.91
CA ASP A 95 -5.39 14.08 -4.33
C ASP A 95 -5.27 13.18 -3.11
N SER A 96 -5.32 13.76 -1.92
CA SER A 96 -5.12 13.03 -0.66
C SER A 96 -6.19 11.99 -0.39
N ARG A 97 -7.36 12.10 -1.04
CA ARG A 97 -8.48 11.19 -0.84
C ARG A 97 -8.31 9.89 -1.63
N VAL A 98 -7.57 9.93 -2.73
CA VAL A 98 -7.51 8.82 -3.67
C VAL A 98 -6.38 7.87 -3.32
N VAL A 99 -6.72 6.59 -3.17
CA VAL A 99 -5.77 5.51 -2.91
C VAL A 99 -6.07 4.35 -3.85
N PHE A 100 -5.03 3.72 -4.38
CA PHE A 100 -5.15 2.48 -5.13
C PHE A 100 -4.52 1.32 -4.37
N SER A 101 -5.12 0.15 -4.50
CA SER A 101 -4.62 -1.12 -3.97
C SER A 101 -4.58 -2.15 -5.09
N ALA A 102 -3.51 -2.95 -5.10
CA ALA A 102 -3.34 -4.08 -6.01
C ALA A 102 -3.67 -5.39 -5.28
N PRO A 103 -4.84 -6.00 -5.56
CA PRO A 103 -5.12 -7.34 -5.10
C PRO A 103 -4.13 -8.33 -5.73
N ALA A 104 -3.83 -9.39 -5.01
CA ALA A 104 -2.86 -10.38 -5.44
C ALA A 104 -3.40 -11.42 -6.43
N ASN A 105 -4.72 -11.57 -6.48
CA ASN A 105 -5.40 -12.52 -7.34
C ASN A 105 -5.43 -12.00 -8.77
N THR A 106 -5.27 -12.91 -9.74
CA THR A 106 -5.20 -12.58 -11.17
C THR A 106 -6.51 -12.06 -11.74
N ASP A 107 -7.63 -12.35 -11.07
CA ASP A 107 -8.98 -12.12 -11.59
C ASP A 107 -9.67 -10.92 -10.91
N VAL A 108 -8.97 -10.24 -10.00
CA VAL A 108 -9.52 -9.10 -9.27
C VAL A 108 -8.97 -7.80 -9.83
N LEU A 109 -9.86 -6.84 -10.07
CA LEU A 109 -9.53 -5.51 -10.58
C LEU A 109 -8.68 -4.75 -9.56
N LEU A 110 -7.89 -3.77 -10.04
CA LEU A 110 -7.32 -2.78 -9.13
C LEU A 110 -8.44 -2.12 -8.34
N ARG A 111 -8.21 -1.92 -7.05
CA ARG A 111 -9.19 -1.32 -6.15
C ARG A 111 -8.85 0.15 -5.96
N ARG A 112 -9.88 0.98 -5.94
CA ARG A 112 -9.79 2.42 -5.73
C ARG A 112 -10.56 2.78 -4.47
N SER A 113 -10.02 3.68 -3.69
CA SER A 113 -10.71 4.39 -2.63
C SER A 113 -10.72 5.88 -2.96
N ASP A 114 -11.84 6.55 -2.69
CA ASP A 114 -12.01 8.00 -2.82
C ASP A 114 -12.20 8.68 -1.45
N ASN A 115 -11.85 7.98 -0.38
CA ASN A 115 -11.94 8.38 1.02
C ASN A 115 -10.77 7.79 1.85
N GLN A 116 -9.55 7.94 1.37
CA GLN A 116 -8.32 7.64 2.11
C GLN A 116 -8.18 6.18 2.58
N GLY A 117 -8.82 5.25 1.87
CA GLY A 117 -8.79 3.81 2.15
C GLY A 117 -9.92 3.32 3.05
N GLU A 118 -10.83 4.17 3.52
CA GLU A 118 -11.96 3.76 4.37
C GLU A 118 -12.88 2.76 3.64
N THR A 119 -13.27 3.09 2.40
CA THR A 119 -14.06 2.21 1.53
C THR A 119 -13.38 2.04 0.16
N TRP A 120 -13.68 0.92 -0.49
CA TRP A 120 -13.03 0.53 -1.74
C TRP A 120 -14.06 0.10 -2.78
N SER A 121 -13.88 0.52 -4.02
CA SER A 121 -14.60 0.06 -5.19
C SER A 121 -13.63 -0.52 -6.23
N ASP A 122 -14.18 -1.21 -7.23
CA ASP A 122 -13.38 -1.55 -8.42
C ASP A 122 -13.00 -0.27 -9.17
N SER A 123 -11.76 -0.20 -9.63
CA SER A 123 -11.29 0.90 -10.50
C SER A 123 -11.75 0.76 -11.95
N GLY A 124 -12.32 -0.39 -12.32
CA GLY A 124 -12.62 -0.73 -13.73
C GLY A 124 -11.38 -1.14 -14.55
N ALA A 125 -10.17 -1.03 -14.02
CA ALA A 125 -8.95 -1.45 -14.69
C ALA A 125 -8.73 -2.96 -14.55
N ASN A 126 -9.02 -3.71 -15.63
CA ASN A 126 -8.73 -5.14 -15.69
C ASN A 126 -7.33 -5.38 -16.30
N LEU A 127 -6.42 -5.85 -15.47
CA LEU A 127 -5.03 -6.09 -15.85
C LEU A 127 -4.75 -7.55 -16.23
N TYR A 128 -5.69 -8.48 -15.96
CA TYR A 128 -5.56 -9.93 -16.20
C TYR A 128 -4.16 -10.48 -15.85
N ALA A 129 -3.58 -9.99 -14.75
CA ALA A 129 -2.21 -10.29 -14.36
C ALA A 129 -2.05 -10.10 -12.85
N THR A 130 -1.13 -10.86 -12.26
CA THR A 130 -0.71 -10.62 -10.87
C THR A 130 0.09 -9.33 -10.79
N VAL A 131 -0.52 -8.28 -10.25
CA VAL A 131 0.14 -6.99 -10.01
C VAL A 131 1.02 -7.09 -8.76
N THR A 132 2.32 -6.86 -8.90
CA THR A 132 3.27 -6.91 -7.79
C THR A 132 3.66 -5.55 -7.24
N SER A 133 3.37 -4.48 -7.98
CA SER A 133 3.71 -3.12 -7.59
C SER A 133 2.83 -2.10 -8.30
N LEU A 134 2.53 -1.01 -7.63
CA LEU A 134 1.84 0.16 -8.18
C LEU A 134 2.73 1.41 -8.09
N ALA A 135 2.55 2.33 -9.02
CA ALA A 135 3.13 3.67 -8.98
C ALA A 135 2.20 4.67 -9.67
N ILE A 136 2.24 5.93 -9.27
CA ILE A 136 1.49 7.02 -9.91
C ILE A 136 2.50 8.10 -10.28
N GLY A 137 2.41 8.63 -11.50
CA GLY A 137 3.30 9.69 -11.96
C GLY A 137 3.04 10.98 -11.18
N THR A 138 4.07 11.60 -10.61
CA THR A 138 3.93 12.89 -9.90
C THR A 138 3.71 14.07 -10.85
N THR A 139 4.21 13.96 -12.09
CA THR A 139 4.01 14.96 -13.15
C THR A 139 2.81 14.66 -14.05
N ASP A 140 2.23 13.46 -13.93
CA ASP A 140 1.06 13.03 -14.68
C ASP A 140 0.19 12.11 -13.81
N PRO A 141 -0.54 12.69 -12.84
CA PRO A 141 -1.21 11.93 -11.79
C PRO A 141 -2.46 11.20 -12.29
N GLY A 142 -2.92 11.50 -13.51
CA GLY A 142 -4.03 10.78 -14.16
C GLY A 142 -3.69 9.35 -14.57
N PHE A 143 -2.50 8.84 -14.24
CA PHE A 143 -2.03 7.53 -14.67
C PHE A 143 -1.51 6.69 -13.50
N VAL A 144 -2.12 5.51 -13.32
CA VAL A 144 -1.63 4.46 -12.42
C VAL A 144 -0.89 3.41 -13.24
N TYR A 145 0.37 3.15 -12.87
CA TYR A 145 1.24 2.15 -13.48
C TYR A 145 1.26 0.88 -12.61
N ALA A 146 1.12 -0.28 -13.24
CA ALA A 146 1.12 -1.58 -12.57
C ALA A 146 2.22 -2.50 -13.12
N GLY A 147 3.09 -2.99 -12.23
CA GLY A 147 4.13 -3.97 -12.56
C GLY A 147 3.65 -5.40 -12.30
N ASN A 148 4.03 -6.36 -13.15
CA ASN A 148 3.61 -7.76 -13.08
C ASN A 148 4.79 -8.74 -13.17
N ARG A 149 4.65 -9.94 -12.58
CA ARG A 149 5.60 -11.06 -12.74
C ARG A 149 5.12 -11.97 -13.86
N GLY A 150 5.89 -12.15 -14.95
CA GLY A 150 5.63 -13.22 -15.93
C GLY A 150 5.90 -12.95 -17.42
N GLN A 151 6.42 -11.78 -17.82
CA GLN A 151 6.81 -11.54 -19.22
C GLN A 151 8.28 -11.06 -19.26
N PRO A 152 9.13 -11.59 -20.17
CA PRO A 152 10.49 -11.06 -20.33
C PRO A 152 10.41 -9.58 -20.74
N LEU A 153 11.40 -8.80 -20.32
CA LEU A 153 11.55 -7.35 -20.56
C LEU A 153 11.50 -7.00 -22.07
N ARG A 154 10.31 -6.97 -22.65
CA ARG A 154 9.99 -6.30 -23.91
C ARG A 154 9.01 -5.22 -23.56
N GLN A 155 9.52 -4.06 -23.12
CA GLN A 155 8.79 -2.79 -22.96
C GLN A 155 7.27 -3.01 -22.90
N SER A 156 6.81 -3.76 -21.90
CA SER A 156 5.50 -4.38 -21.98
C SER A 156 4.52 -3.40 -21.37
N GLY A 157 4.21 -2.41 -22.21
CA GLY A 157 3.12 -1.45 -22.11
C GLY A 157 2.78 -1.01 -20.70
N TRP A 158 3.33 0.13 -20.30
CA TRP A 158 2.63 1.06 -19.42
C TRP A 158 1.19 1.19 -19.93
N ARG A 159 0.21 0.68 -19.19
CA ARG A 159 -1.20 0.80 -19.58
C ARG A 159 -1.84 1.96 -18.83
N ARG A 160 -2.31 2.92 -19.63
CA ARG A 160 -3.12 4.07 -19.26
C ARG A 160 -4.49 3.61 -18.76
N PHE A 161 -4.92 4.15 -17.63
CA PHE A 161 -6.31 4.11 -17.19
C PHE A 161 -6.66 5.52 -16.72
N VAL A 162 -7.77 6.05 -17.23
CA VAL A 162 -8.34 7.37 -16.93
C VAL A 162 -9.42 7.24 -15.87
#